data_AF-A0A1I9KQG9-F1
#
_entry.id   AF-A0A1I9KQG9-F1
#
_cell.length_a   1.000
_cell.length_b   1.000
_cell.length_c   1.000
_cell.angle_alpha   90.00
_cell.angle_beta   90.00
_cell.angle_gamma   90.00
#
_symmetry.space_group_name_H-M   'P 1'
#
loop_
_entity.id
_entity.type
_entity.pdbx_description
1 polymer ?
#
loop_
_entity_poly.entity_id
_entity_poly.type
_entity_poly.pdbx_seq_one_letter_code
_entity_poly.pdbx_strand_id
1 'polypeptide(L)'
;MNRMLFLINKMNLLFISLEALDLYSQKYIDKHIEQFNDNKIKALNLKKLSLSYYQYNSYYYFLPLIIYINIIYKIINTKSIQTSTKSIISEYNKYIKSALLTQYLNKFTYIYYKLYNCYESHNNKKFDIIYIHELAIINLYIIIKSYKKRGIINFIEYLYKYKI
;
A
#
# COMPACT_ATOMS: atom_id res chain seq x y z
N MET A 1 -7.30 -18.60 6.45
CA MET A 1 -6.87 -17.20 6.58
C MET A 1 -8.03 -16.30 6.20
N ASN A 2 -8.42 -15.33 7.05
CA ASN A 2 -9.55 -14.44 6.78
C ASN A 2 -9.25 -13.63 5.51
N ARG A 3 -10.04 -13.80 4.43
CA ARG A 3 -9.82 -13.15 3.11
C ARG A 3 -9.74 -11.62 3.25
N MET A 4 -10.51 -11.08 4.18
CA MET A 4 -10.53 -9.65 4.51
C MET A 4 -9.19 -9.16 5.06
N LEU A 5 -8.59 -9.93 5.97
CA LEU A 5 -7.28 -9.60 6.55
C LEU A 5 -6.18 -9.58 5.49
N PHE A 6 -6.24 -10.52 4.55
CA PHE A 6 -5.30 -10.58 3.44
C PHE A 6 -5.45 -9.39 2.48
N LEU A 7 -6.68 -9.00 2.17
CA LEU A 7 -6.98 -7.81 1.38
C LEU A 7 -6.40 -6.54 2.04
N ILE A 8 -6.62 -6.39 3.34
CA ILE A 8 -6.11 -5.26 4.14
C ILE A 8 -4.58 -5.23 4.12
N ASN A 9 -3.93 -6.37 4.34
CA ASN A 9 -2.47 -6.44 4.31
C ASN A 9 -1.90 -6.02 2.95
N LYS A 10 -2.53 -6.44 1.84
CA LYS A 10 -2.13 -5.99 0.50
C LYS A 10 -2.33 -4.50 0.28
N MET A 11 -3.45 -3.96 0.74
CA MET A 11 -3.71 -2.53 0.65
C MET A 11 -2.69 -1.73 1.48
N ASN A 12 -2.35 -2.21 2.68
CA ASN A 12 -1.32 -1.61 3.52
C ASN A 12 0.05 -1.64 2.82
N LEU A 13 0.45 -2.76 2.22
CA LEU A 13 1.70 -2.85 1.46
C LEU A 13 1.75 -1.88 0.27
N LEU A 14 0.63 -1.75 -0.47
CA LEU A 14 0.51 -0.76 -1.55
C LEU A 14 0.62 0.67 -1.02
N PHE A 15 0.02 0.98 0.13
CA PHE A 15 0.16 2.28 0.78
C PHE A 15 1.60 2.56 1.19
N ILE A 16 2.30 1.60 1.78
CA ILE A 16 3.72 1.73 2.12
C ILE A 16 4.52 2.01 0.85
N SER A 17 4.24 1.33 -0.25
CA SER A 17 4.90 1.61 -1.54
C SER A 17 4.60 3.01 -2.06
N LEU A 18 3.36 3.50 -1.93
CA LEU A 18 3.02 4.87 -2.31
C LEU A 18 3.72 5.88 -1.41
N GLU A 19 3.71 5.71 -0.09
CA GLU A 19 4.41 6.59 0.86
C GLU A 19 5.93 6.57 0.63
N ALA A 20 6.49 5.41 0.29
CA ALA A 20 7.91 5.26 -0.06
C ALA A 20 8.26 5.91 -1.40
N LEU A 21 7.35 5.87 -2.38
CA LEU A 21 7.49 6.55 -3.68
C LEU A 21 7.44 8.07 -3.57
N ASP A 22 6.89 8.60 -2.47
CA ASP A 22 6.48 9.99 -2.43
C ASP A 22 7.39 10.98 -1.69
N LEU A 23 7.38 12.19 -2.23
CA LEU A 23 7.64 13.49 -1.60
C LEU A 23 6.47 13.92 -0.70
N TYR A 24 5.28 13.32 -0.84
CA TYR A 24 4.12 13.57 -0.01
C TYR A 24 4.13 12.75 1.29
N SER A 25 4.16 13.46 2.42
CA SER A 25 3.99 12.88 3.75
C SER A 25 2.59 12.26 3.92
N GLN A 26 2.44 11.39 4.92
CA GLN A 26 1.15 10.92 5.45
C GLN A 26 0.03 12.00 5.46
N LYS A 27 0.39 13.27 5.73
CA LYS A 27 -0.53 14.42 5.71
C LYS A 27 -1.27 14.63 4.38
N TYR A 28 -0.66 14.30 3.24
CA TYR A 28 -1.31 14.43 1.94
C TYR A 28 -2.42 13.40 1.76
N ILE A 29 -2.17 12.16 2.21
CA ILE A 29 -3.16 11.08 2.20
C ILE A 29 -4.28 11.42 3.18
N ASP A 30 -3.92 11.89 4.39
CA ASP A 30 -4.88 12.32 5.40
C ASP A 30 -5.79 13.44 4.87
N LYS A 31 -5.24 14.42 4.13
CA LYS A 31 -6.04 15.48 3.49
C LYS A 31 -7.05 14.96 2.46
N HIS A 32 -6.71 13.93 1.70
CA HIS A 32 -7.66 13.28 0.77
C HIS A 32 -8.73 12.49 1.52
N ILE A 33 -8.40 11.92 2.68
CA ILE A 33 -9.35 11.20 3.54
C ILE A 33 -10.29 12.19 4.26
N GLU A 34 -9.79 13.34 4.72
CA GLU A 34 -10.56 14.39 5.39
C GLU A 34 -11.67 14.98 4.51
N GLN A 35 -11.53 14.93 3.18
CA GLN A 35 -12.57 15.34 2.23
C GLN A 35 -13.82 14.44 2.29
N PHE A 36 -13.69 13.23 2.85
CA PHE A 36 -14.83 12.36 3.08
C PHE A 36 -15.46 12.72 4.44
N ASN A 37 -16.61 13.40 4.38
CA ASN A 37 -17.32 13.99 5.53
C ASN A 37 -17.87 12.98 6.56
N ASP A 38 -17.65 11.69 6.38
CA ASP A 38 -18.22 10.66 7.22
C ASP A 38 -17.31 10.41 8.44
N ASN A 39 -17.84 10.64 9.65
CA ASN A 39 -17.10 10.46 10.90
C ASN A 39 -16.59 9.00 11.07
N LYS A 40 -17.24 8.03 10.40
CA LYS A 40 -16.79 6.64 10.33
C LYS A 40 -15.51 6.45 9.51
N ILE A 41 -15.29 7.29 8.49
CA ILE A 41 -14.09 7.29 7.64
C ILE A 41 -12.95 8.01 8.36
N LYS A 42 -13.24 9.10 9.10
CA LYS A 42 -12.25 9.82 9.92
C LYS A 42 -11.64 8.98 11.05
N ALA A 43 -12.37 8.01 11.58
CA ALA A 43 -11.87 7.09 12.62
C ALA A 43 -10.88 6.03 12.09
N LEU A 44 -10.87 5.78 10.78
CA LEU A 44 -9.91 4.88 10.13
C LEU A 44 -8.59 5.63 9.89
N ASN A 45 -7.84 5.82 10.97
CA ASN A 45 -6.43 6.12 10.87
C ASN A 45 -5.74 4.97 10.12
N LEU A 46 -5.03 5.23 9.03
CA LEU A 46 -4.32 4.21 8.25
C LEU A 46 -3.35 3.38 9.10
N LYS A 47 -2.79 3.98 10.15
CA LYS A 47 -1.99 3.27 11.16
C LYS A 47 -2.80 2.26 11.98
N LYS A 48 -4.10 2.54 12.23
CA LYS A 48 -5.06 1.69 12.97
C LYS A 48 -5.80 0.67 12.10
N LEU A 49 -5.51 0.57 10.80
CA LEU A 49 -5.82 -0.65 10.01
C LEU A 49 -5.04 -1.88 10.53
N SER A 50 -4.18 -1.69 11.53
CA SER A 50 -3.47 -2.74 12.24
C SER A 50 -4.40 -3.88 12.67
N LEU A 51 -3.86 -5.08 12.51
CA LEU A 51 -4.54 -6.37 12.49
C LEU A 51 -5.47 -6.69 13.66
N SER A 52 -5.44 -5.91 14.75
CA SER A 52 -6.24 -6.15 15.96
C SER A 52 -7.71 -5.73 15.83
N TYR A 53 -8.02 -4.66 15.09
CA TYR A 53 -9.39 -4.12 15.03
C TYR A 53 -10.32 -4.91 14.07
N TYR A 54 -9.75 -5.51 13.03
CA TYR A 54 -10.50 -6.29 12.03
C TYR A 54 -10.88 -7.71 12.45
N GLN A 55 -10.31 -8.23 13.55
CA GLN A 55 -10.67 -9.55 14.06
C GLN A 55 -12.08 -9.60 14.64
N TYR A 56 -12.66 -8.45 15.02
CA TYR A 56 -13.92 -8.40 15.76
C TYR A 56 -15.16 -7.94 14.97
N ASN A 57 -15.02 -7.21 13.85
CA ASN A 57 -16.19 -6.66 13.14
C ASN A 57 -15.99 -6.57 11.60
N SER A 58 -16.08 -7.71 10.90
CA SER A 58 -15.82 -7.80 9.45
C SER A 58 -16.86 -7.13 8.55
N TYR A 59 -18.12 -7.00 8.99
CA TYR A 59 -19.23 -6.49 8.16
C TYR A 59 -19.32 -4.96 8.09
N TYR A 60 -18.71 -4.24 9.02
CA TYR A 60 -18.91 -2.79 9.17
C TYR A 60 -18.05 -1.91 8.25
N TYR A 61 -17.15 -2.48 7.44
CA TYR A 61 -16.09 -1.70 6.79
C TYR A 61 -15.99 -1.87 5.26
N PHE A 62 -17.00 -2.45 4.59
CA PHE A 62 -17.00 -2.59 3.13
C PHE A 62 -16.96 -1.25 2.39
N LEU A 63 -17.79 -0.28 2.82
CA LEU A 63 -17.82 1.05 2.21
C LEU A 63 -16.47 1.79 2.38
N PRO A 64 -15.86 1.84 3.58
CA PRO A 64 -14.50 2.35 3.73
C PRO A 64 -13.46 1.69 2.83
N LEU A 65 -13.50 0.37 2.62
CA LEU A 65 -12.56 -0.31 1.71
C LEU A 65 -12.69 0.17 0.27
N ILE A 66 -13.92 0.35 -0.23
CA ILE A 66 -14.16 0.88 -1.57
C ILE A 66 -13.57 2.29 -1.70
N ILE A 67 -13.76 3.12 -0.67
CA ILE A 67 -13.22 4.48 -0.63
C ILE A 67 -11.69 4.44 -0.67
N TYR A 68 -11.05 3.55 0.10
CA TYR A 68 -9.60 3.37 0.05
C TYR A 68 -9.09 2.91 -1.31
N ILE A 69 -9.75 1.93 -1.92
CA ILE A 69 -9.41 1.47 -3.28
C ILE A 69 -9.44 2.64 -4.26
N ASN A 70 -10.48 3.48 -4.17
CA ASN A 70 -10.61 4.67 -5.02
C ASN A 70 -9.51 5.71 -4.75
N ILE A 71 -9.16 5.97 -3.48
CA ILE A 71 -8.07 6.89 -3.12
C ILE A 71 -6.73 6.38 -3.66
N ILE A 72 -6.39 5.12 -3.40
CA ILE A 72 -5.16 4.49 -3.92
C ILE A 72 -5.12 4.63 -5.44
N TYR A 73 -6.22 4.31 -6.11
CA TYR A 73 -6.32 4.41 -7.57
C TYR A 73 -6.08 5.85 -8.06
N LYS A 74 -6.66 6.86 -7.41
CA LYS A 74 -6.43 8.28 -7.76
C LYS A 74 -4.96 8.66 -7.60
N ILE A 75 -4.32 8.28 -6.50
CA ILE A 75 -2.91 8.57 -6.23
C ILE A 75 -2.02 7.90 -7.29
N ILE A 76 -2.25 6.61 -7.56
CA ILE A 76 -1.55 5.85 -8.59
C ILE A 76 -1.61 6.56 -9.95
N ASN A 77 -2.76 7.14 -10.31
CA ASN A 77 -2.93 7.79 -11.60
C ASN A 77 -2.27 9.18 -11.73
N THR A 78 -1.62 9.69 -10.67
CA THR A 78 -0.88 10.95 -10.75
C THR A 78 0.41 10.80 -11.58
N LYS A 79 0.74 11.83 -12.36
CA LYS A 79 1.93 11.83 -13.24
C LYS A 79 3.23 11.65 -12.47
N SER A 80 3.36 12.25 -11.28
CA SER A 80 4.54 12.14 -10.43
C SER A 80 4.78 10.70 -10.01
N ILE A 81 3.76 10.04 -9.44
CA ILE A 81 3.83 8.63 -9.01
C ILE A 81 4.21 7.73 -10.20
N GLN A 82 3.58 7.91 -11.35
CA GLN A 82 3.89 7.11 -12.53
C GLN A 82 5.31 7.33 -13.05
N THR A 83 5.82 8.56 -12.99
CA THR A 83 7.18 8.88 -13.42
C THR A 83 8.20 8.25 -12.48
N SER A 84 8.09 8.45 -11.17
CA SER A 84 8.98 7.85 -10.17
C SER A 84 8.97 6.32 -10.25
N THR A 85 7.78 5.72 -10.33
CA THR A 85 7.62 4.26 -10.40
C THR A 85 8.31 3.68 -11.64
N LYS A 86 8.15 4.31 -12.81
CA LYS A 86 8.82 3.86 -14.05
C LYS A 86 10.34 3.97 -13.95
N SER A 87 10.86 5.03 -13.35
CA SER A 87 12.31 5.19 -13.15
C SER A 87 12.89 4.09 -12.27
N ILE A 88 12.27 3.83 -11.10
CA ILE A 88 12.73 2.77 -10.18
C ILE A 88 12.72 1.41 -10.85
N ILE A 89 11.63 1.04 -11.54
CA ILE A 89 11.52 -0.25 -12.21
C ILE A 89 12.53 -0.39 -13.35
N SER A 90 12.75 0.68 -14.12
CA SER A 90 13.75 0.69 -15.20
C SER A 90 15.16 0.44 -14.65
N GLU A 91 15.51 1.06 -13.52
CA GLU A 91 16.81 0.88 -12.86
C GLU A 91 16.97 -0.52 -12.27
N TYR A 92 15.93 -1.03 -11.60
CA TYR A 92 15.91 -2.38 -11.05
C TYR A 92 16.14 -3.43 -12.15
N ASN A 93 15.45 -3.31 -13.29
CA ASN A 93 15.59 -4.24 -14.41
C ASN A 93 16.97 -4.19 -15.08
N LYS A 94 17.69 -3.07 -14.96
CA LYS A 94 19.07 -2.93 -15.46
C LYS A 94 20.11 -3.40 -14.46
N TYR A 95 19.71 -3.94 -13.30
CA TYR A 95 20.58 -4.29 -12.17
C TYR A 95 21.43 -3.11 -11.67
N ILE A 96 20.97 -1.88 -11.88
CA ILE A 96 21.66 -0.67 -11.43
C ILE A 96 21.17 -0.39 -10.01
N LYS A 97 22.06 -0.52 -9.01
CA LYS A 97 21.80 -0.06 -7.63
C LYS A 97 21.91 1.46 -7.54
N SER A 98 20.99 2.16 -8.19
CA SER A 98 20.94 3.62 -8.15
C SER A 98 20.66 4.11 -6.73
N ALA A 99 20.99 5.38 -6.46
CA ALA A 99 20.59 6.05 -5.24
C ALA A 99 19.06 6.08 -5.07
N LEU A 100 18.32 6.23 -6.17
CA LEU A 100 16.86 6.36 -6.17
C LEU A 100 16.16 5.04 -5.83
N LEU A 101 16.58 3.93 -6.43
CA LEU A 101 16.12 2.57 -6.06
C LEU A 101 16.44 2.26 -4.60
N THR A 102 17.67 2.55 -4.17
CA THR A 102 18.12 2.29 -2.80
C THR A 102 17.33 3.10 -1.78
N GLN A 103 17.10 4.39 -2.05
CA GLN A 103 16.28 5.27 -1.19
C GLN A 103 14.84 4.75 -1.07
N TYR A 104 14.24 4.37 -2.20
CA TYR A 104 12.90 3.78 -2.20
C TYR A 104 12.83 2.52 -1.33
N LEU A 105 13.72 1.56 -1.55
CA LEU A 105 13.73 0.30 -0.82
C LEU A 105 13.96 0.51 0.68
N ASN A 106 14.90 1.38 1.04
CA ASN A 106 15.16 1.71 2.45
C ASN A 106 13.94 2.36 3.12
N LYS A 107 13.28 3.29 2.43
CA LYS A 107 12.09 3.98 2.95
C LYS A 107 10.92 3.01 3.10
N PHE A 108 10.68 2.16 2.11
CA PHE A 108 9.67 1.11 2.16
C PHE A 108 9.91 0.20 3.38
N THR A 109 11.12 -0.31 3.52
CA THR A 109 11.54 -1.19 4.62
C THR A 109 11.36 -0.51 5.98
N TYR A 110 11.77 0.76 6.10
CA TYR A 110 11.60 1.54 7.34
C TYR A 110 10.12 1.69 7.73
N ILE A 111 9.26 2.12 6.79
CA ILE A 111 7.84 2.32 7.05
C ILE A 111 7.18 0.99 7.40
N TYR A 112 7.51 -0.09 6.67
CA TYR A 112 7.04 -1.43 6.97
C TYR A 112 7.40 -1.84 8.41
N TYR A 113 8.67 -1.73 8.82
CA TYR A 113 9.05 -2.08 10.19
C TYR A 113 8.37 -1.21 11.22
N LYS A 114 8.24 0.09 10.98
CA LYS A 114 7.52 0.99 11.88
C LYS A 114 6.07 0.56 12.05
N LEU A 115 5.41 0.12 10.98
CA LEU A 115 4.01 -0.30 11.01
C LEU A 115 3.79 -1.73 11.50
N TYR A 116 4.78 -2.61 11.45
CA TYR A 116 4.61 -4.01 11.86
C TYR A 116 5.34 -4.37 13.17
N ASN A 117 6.39 -3.64 13.56
CA ASN A 117 7.02 -3.79 14.89
C ASN A 117 6.27 -3.01 15.98
N CYS A 118 5.60 -1.89 15.68
CA CYS A 118 4.83 -1.16 16.70
C CYS A 118 3.54 -1.89 17.17
N TYR A 119 3.13 -2.96 16.48
CA TYR A 119 1.93 -3.74 16.82
C TYR A 119 2.26 -5.18 17.25
N GLU A 120 3.52 -5.45 17.60
CA GLU A 120 4.05 -6.79 17.89
C GLU A 120 3.60 -7.44 19.20
N SER A 121 2.65 -6.87 19.95
CA SER A 121 2.21 -7.55 21.17
C SER A 121 1.36 -8.79 20.90
N HIS A 122 0.75 -8.98 19.72
CA HIS A 122 -0.31 -10.02 19.58
C HIS A 122 -0.37 -10.92 18.34
N ASN A 123 0.41 -10.81 17.26
CA ASN A 123 0.29 -11.78 16.15
C ASN A 123 1.57 -11.99 15.31
N ASN A 124 2.10 -13.22 15.35
CA ASN A 124 3.29 -13.75 14.67
C ASN A 124 3.17 -13.86 13.13
N LYS A 125 2.94 -12.76 12.40
CA LYS A 125 2.93 -12.78 10.93
C LYS A 125 3.67 -11.60 10.31
N LYS A 126 4.97 -11.52 10.58
CA LYS A 126 5.88 -10.74 9.73
C LYS A 126 6.07 -11.52 8.42
N PHE A 127 5.94 -10.84 7.28
CA PHE A 127 6.53 -11.38 6.05
C PHE A 127 8.02 -11.58 6.28
N ASP A 128 8.57 -12.66 5.74
CA ASP A 128 9.98 -12.96 5.87
C ASP A 128 10.81 -11.82 5.27
N ILE A 129 11.74 -11.33 6.08
CA ILE A 129 12.55 -10.12 5.85
C ILE A 129 13.34 -10.25 4.56
N ILE A 130 13.73 -11.49 4.22
CA ILE A 130 14.44 -11.82 2.98
C ILE A 130 13.69 -11.28 1.77
N TYR A 131 12.35 -11.24 1.82
CA TYR A 131 11.51 -10.88 0.66
C TYR A 131 10.98 -9.44 0.67
N ILE A 132 11.43 -8.58 1.60
CA ILE A 132 10.86 -7.24 1.75
C ILE A 132 11.08 -6.37 0.51
N HIS A 133 12.25 -6.49 -0.13
CA HIS A 133 12.55 -5.76 -1.35
C HIS A 133 11.76 -6.29 -2.54
N GLU A 134 11.58 -7.61 -2.67
CA GLU A 134 10.75 -8.17 -3.75
C GLU A 134 9.28 -7.75 -3.60
N LEU A 135 8.76 -7.72 -2.37
CA LEU A 135 7.41 -7.19 -2.10
C LEU A 135 7.29 -5.72 -2.52
N ALA A 136 8.29 -4.90 -2.21
CA ALA A 136 8.32 -3.50 -2.63
C ALA A 136 8.26 -3.38 -4.16
N ILE A 137 9.08 -4.16 -4.88
CA ILE A 137 9.12 -4.15 -6.34
C ILE A 137 7.83 -4.69 -6.96
N ILE A 138 7.23 -5.76 -6.42
CA ILE A 138 5.93 -6.28 -6.85
C ILE A 138 4.86 -5.17 -6.79
N ASN A 139 4.81 -4.42 -5.69
CA ASN A 139 3.87 -3.32 -5.53
C ASN A 139 4.09 -2.21 -6.56
N LEU A 140 5.34 -1.86 -6.90
CA LEU A 140 5.61 -0.93 -8.00
C LEU A 140 5.08 -1.45 -9.34
N TYR A 141 5.23 -2.74 -9.62
CA TYR A 141 4.69 -3.34 -10.84
C TYR A 141 3.16 -3.23 -10.93
N ILE A 142 2.47 -3.39 -9.80
CA ILE A 142 1.02 -3.22 -9.72
C ILE A 142 0.63 -1.76 -9.95
N ILE A 143 1.37 -0.81 -9.38
CA ILE A 143 1.16 0.63 -9.59
C ILE A 143 1.27 0.98 -11.09
N ILE A 144 2.28 0.48 -11.81
CA ILE A 144 2.41 0.69 -13.26
C ILE A 144 1.23 0.05 -14.02
N LYS A 145 0.89 -1.20 -13.71
CA LYS A 145 -0.19 -1.92 -14.42
C LYS A 145 -1.57 -1.29 -14.19
N SER A 146 -1.76 -0.64 -13.05
CA SER A 146 -3.02 -0.02 -12.65
C SER A 146 -3.29 1.33 -13.33
N TYR A 147 -2.32 1.90 -14.04
CA TYR A 147 -2.46 3.17 -14.78
C TYR A 147 -3.14 3.03 -16.16
N LYS A 148 -3.31 1.81 -16.67
CA LYS A 148 -3.89 1.59 -18.02
C LYS A 148 -5.42 1.83 -18.05
N LYS A 149 -6.03 1.97 -19.23
CA LYS A 149 -7.49 2.17 -19.41
C LYS A 149 -8.40 1.14 -18.68
N ARG A 150 -7.90 -0.08 -18.40
CA ARG A 150 -8.56 -1.13 -17.59
C ARG A 150 -7.88 -1.34 -16.22
N GLY A 151 -7.10 -0.38 -15.78
CA GLY A 151 -6.14 -0.51 -14.70
C GLY A 151 -6.78 -0.77 -13.34
N ILE A 152 -7.98 -0.23 -13.09
CA ILE A 152 -8.73 -0.52 -11.86
C ILE A 152 -9.17 -1.99 -11.79
N ILE A 153 -9.46 -2.63 -12.92
CA ILE A 153 -9.81 -4.06 -12.96
C ILE A 153 -8.57 -4.89 -12.59
N ASN A 154 -7.41 -4.57 -13.18
CA ASN A 154 -6.14 -5.23 -12.83
C ASN A 154 -5.78 -5.02 -11.35
N PHE A 155 -6.07 -3.85 -10.80
CA PHE A 155 -5.86 -3.51 -9.40
C PHE A 155 -6.77 -4.35 -8.48
N ILE A 156 -8.05 -4.46 -8.81
CA ILE A 156 -9.01 -5.29 -8.06
C ILE A 156 -8.65 -6.77 -8.17
N GLU A 157 -8.26 -7.26 -9.37
CA GLU A 157 -7.78 -8.62 -9.56
C GLU A 157 -6.54 -8.91 -8.70
N TYR A 158 -5.58 -7.98 -8.65
CA TYR A 158 -4.42 -8.10 -7.76
C TYR A 158 -4.85 -8.28 -6.31
N LEU A 159 -5.77 -7.43 -5.84
CA LEU A 159 -6.24 -7.45 -4.46
C LEU A 159 -6.96 -8.77 -4.10
N TYR A 160 -7.77 -9.32 -5.02
CA TYR A 160 -8.69 -10.42 -4.73
C TYR A 160 -8.21 -11.82 -5.15
N LYS A 161 -7.46 -11.94 -6.27
CA LYS A 161 -7.25 -13.22 -6.96
C LYS A 161 -5.92 -13.91 -6.59
N TYR A 162 -4.83 -13.16 -6.44
CA TYR A 162 -3.51 -13.75 -6.28
C TYR A 162 -3.19 -14.02 -4.80
N LYS A 163 -2.76 -15.22 -4.43
CA LYS A 163 -2.14 -15.46 -3.12
C LYS A 163 -0.64 -15.14 -3.25
N ILE A 164 -0.13 -14.30 -2.36
CA ILE A 164 1.29 -14.02 -2.17
C ILE A 164 1.69 -14.77 -0.92
#